data_AF-A0A8T4G1W1-F1
#
_entry.id   AF-A0A8T4G1W1-F1
#
_cell.length_a   1.000
_cell.length_b   1.000
_cell.length_c   1.000
_cell.angle_alpha   90.00
_cell.angle_beta   90.00
_cell.angle_gamma   90.00
#
_symmetry.space_group_name_H-M   'P 1'
#
loop_
_entity.id
_entity.type
_entity.pdbx_description
1 polymer ?
#
loop_
_entity_poly.entity_id
_entity_poly.type
_entity_poly.pdbx_seq_one_letter_code
_entity_poly.pdbx_strand_id
1 'polypeptide(L)'
;MDNAKKKGKQYFKKGKVLWVLKYGDRLYGKVLGTYPYYVEVSIKSGKNRCTCPIGEDCKHVFAVLEAFENERYFKTSSPLVELSPQAVVDEIIFENPEIGKSIVLKELIYYVNHDESGSEAARLFRKALALLKIKFSKEFYESMLIQFGEFKKVFYDYELTEEIERELEELKKIYVK
;
A
#
# COMPACT_ATOMS: atom_id res chain seq x y z
N MET A 1 -14.00 8.34 -22.17
CA MET A 1 -13.12 7.18 -21.92
C MET A 1 -11.63 7.48 -22.15
N ASP A 2 -11.23 8.11 -23.26
CA ASP A 2 -9.80 8.26 -23.60
C ASP A 2 -8.96 9.03 -22.55
N ASN A 3 -9.54 10.05 -21.92
CA ASN A 3 -8.87 10.79 -20.83
C ASN A 3 -8.63 9.93 -19.58
N ALA A 4 -9.55 9.04 -19.22
CA ALA A 4 -9.40 8.15 -18.05
C ALA A 4 -8.27 7.15 -18.28
N LYS A 5 -8.21 6.57 -19.48
CA LYS A 5 -7.13 5.67 -19.90
C LYS A 5 -5.76 6.37 -19.87
N LYS A 6 -5.65 7.57 -20.46
CA LYS A 6 -4.42 8.39 -20.40
C LYS A 6 -3.98 8.68 -18.96
N LYS A 7 -4.92 9.06 -18.08
CA LYS A 7 -4.64 9.30 -16.66
C LYS A 7 -4.23 8.02 -15.92
N GLY A 8 -4.83 6.88 -16.24
CA GLY A 8 -4.44 5.58 -15.68
C GLY A 8 -2.99 5.21 -16.01
N LYS A 9 -2.59 5.38 -17.28
CA LYS A 9 -1.19 5.24 -17.70
C LYS A 9 -0.24 6.14 -16.92
N GLN A 10 -0.64 7.38 -16.68
CA GLN A 10 0.15 8.31 -15.86
C GLN A 10 0.25 7.86 -14.40
N TYR A 11 -0.82 7.32 -13.82
CA TYR A 11 -0.82 6.81 -12.45
C TYR A 11 0.12 5.61 -12.31
N PHE A 12 0.07 4.67 -13.26
CA PHE A 12 1.02 3.56 -13.32
C PHE A 12 2.47 4.06 -13.40
N LYS A 13 2.78 4.95 -14.36
CA LYS A 13 4.13 5.51 -14.53
C LYS A 13 4.63 6.28 -13.31
N LYS A 14 3.74 6.94 -12.57
CA LYS A 14 4.06 7.66 -11.32
C LYS A 14 4.14 6.73 -10.09
N GLY A 15 4.06 5.41 -10.29
CA GLY A 15 4.16 4.44 -9.20
C GLY A 15 3.01 4.50 -8.19
N LYS A 16 1.83 4.98 -8.61
CA LYS A 16 0.63 5.12 -7.76
C LYS A 16 -0.11 3.80 -7.55
N VAL A 17 0.16 2.78 -8.36
CA VAL A 17 -0.36 1.43 -8.12
C VAL A 17 0.45 0.82 -6.97
N LEU A 18 -0.20 0.56 -5.83
CA LEU A 18 0.44 -0.01 -4.65
C LEU A 18 0.69 -1.51 -4.87
N TRP A 19 -0.33 -2.24 -5.33
CA TRP A 19 -0.23 -3.65 -5.67
C TRP A 19 -1.36 -4.07 -6.62
N VAL A 20 -1.14 -5.17 -7.33
CA VAL A 20 -2.15 -5.88 -8.14
C VAL A 20 -2.01 -7.37 -7.86
N LEU A 21 -3.13 -8.05 -7.64
CA LEU A 21 -3.27 -9.49 -7.54
C LEU A 21 -4.05 -10.01 -8.74
N LYS A 22 -3.62 -11.14 -9.30
CA LYS A 22 -4.37 -11.92 -10.29
C LYS A 22 -4.82 -13.23 -9.66
N TYR A 23 -6.13 -13.48 -9.73
CA TYR A 23 -6.77 -14.72 -9.29
C TYR A 23 -7.73 -15.19 -10.38
N GLY A 24 -7.43 -16.34 -11.01
CA GLY A 24 -8.16 -16.81 -12.19
C GLY A 24 -8.24 -15.72 -13.27
N ASP A 25 -9.47 -15.36 -13.65
CA ASP A 25 -9.81 -14.31 -14.62
C ASP A 25 -10.14 -12.96 -13.99
N ARG A 26 -9.74 -12.73 -12.73
CA ARG A 26 -9.95 -11.46 -12.02
C ARG A 26 -8.64 -10.82 -11.61
N LEU A 27 -8.63 -9.50 -11.62
CA LEU A 27 -7.60 -8.64 -11.05
C LEU A 27 -8.18 -7.91 -9.86
N TYR A 28 -7.40 -7.83 -8.78
CA TYR A 28 -7.67 -6.99 -7.62
C TYR A 28 -6.50 -6.04 -7.47
N GLY A 29 -6.73 -4.77 -7.15
CA GLY A 29 -5.64 -3.81 -7.00
C GLY A 29 -5.95 -2.74 -5.98
N LYS A 30 -4.90 -2.08 -5.52
CA LYS A 30 -4.99 -0.87 -4.71
C LYS A 30 -4.18 0.23 -5.35
N VAL A 31 -4.83 1.36 -5.60
CA VAL A 31 -4.23 2.49 -6.33
C VAL A 31 -4.39 3.76 -5.52
N LEU A 32 -3.28 4.46 -5.33
CA LEU A 32 -3.23 5.74 -4.65
C LEU A 32 -3.79 6.86 -5.55
N GLY A 33 -4.98 7.36 -5.20
CA GLY A 33 -5.59 8.55 -5.78
C GLY A 33 -5.60 9.70 -4.78
N THR A 34 -6.76 10.36 -4.63
CA THR A 34 -7.02 11.26 -3.49
C THR A 34 -7.01 10.50 -2.18
N TYR A 35 -7.47 9.24 -2.20
CA TYR A 35 -7.37 8.22 -1.16
C TYR A 35 -6.85 6.93 -1.80
N PRO A 36 -6.35 5.94 -1.04
CA PRO A 36 -6.11 4.60 -1.56
C PRO A 36 -7.45 3.94 -1.93
N TYR A 37 -7.62 3.61 -3.21
CA TYR A 37 -8.84 2.98 -3.72
C TYR A 37 -8.60 1.53 -4.10
N TYR A 38 -9.58 0.68 -3.82
CA TYR A 38 -9.60 -0.72 -4.22
C TYR A 38 -10.28 -0.87 -5.58
N VAL A 39 -9.72 -1.72 -6.41
CA VAL A 39 -10.12 -1.94 -7.80
C VAL A 39 -10.31 -3.44 -8.01
N GLU A 40 -11.36 -3.80 -8.76
CA GLU A 40 -11.56 -5.16 -9.25
C GLU A 40 -11.87 -5.12 -10.75
N VAL A 41 -11.28 -6.04 -11.51
CA VAL A 41 -11.49 -6.15 -12.97
C VAL A 41 -11.63 -7.61 -13.37
N SER A 42 -12.68 -7.92 -14.13
CA SER A 42 -12.79 -9.19 -14.85
C SER A 42 -12.02 -9.10 -16.17
N ILE A 43 -10.97 -9.92 -16.33
CA ILE A 43 -10.16 -9.99 -17.54
C ILE A 43 -11.01 -10.44 -18.74
N LYS A 44 -11.89 -11.43 -18.53
CA LYS A 44 -12.72 -12.02 -19.59
C LYS A 44 -13.80 -11.06 -20.12
N SER A 45 -14.48 -10.34 -19.22
CA SER A 45 -15.64 -9.52 -19.59
C SER A 45 -15.36 -8.02 -19.65
N GLY A 46 -14.22 -7.56 -19.13
CA GLY A 46 -13.91 -6.14 -18.97
C GLY A 46 -14.69 -5.43 -17.86
N LYS A 47 -15.71 -6.08 -17.26
CA LYS A 47 -16.47 -5.53 -16.13
C LYS A 47 -15.54 -5.21 -14.98
N ASN A 48 -15.72 -4.04 -14.38
CA ASN A 48 -14.84 -3.56 -13.33
C ASN A 48 -15.60 -2.74 -12.29
N ARG A 49 -15.00 -2.59 -11.11
CA ARG A 49 -15.46 -1.68 -10.06
C ARG A 49 -14.27 -1.09 -9.32
N CYS A 50 -14.48 0.07 -8.74
CA CYS A 50 -13.50 0.85 -7.99
C CYS A 50 -14.20 1.55 -6.83
N THR A 51 -13.56 1.61 -5.67
CA THR A 51 -14.13 2.30 -4.49
C THR A 51 -14.04 3.82 -4.57
N CYS A 52 -13.62 4.39 -5.71
CA CYS A 52 -13.61 5.83 -5.91
C CYS A 52 -15.00 6.36 -6.30
N PRO A 53 -15.24 7.69 -6.20
CA PRO A 53 -16.54 8.28 -6.51
C PRO A 53 -17.05 8.05 -7.95
N ILE A 54 -16.18 7.65 -8.89
CA ILE A 54 -16.58 7.33 -10.28
C ILE A 54 -17.12 5.90 -10.39
N GLY A 55 -16.70 4.97 -9.51
CA GLY A 55 -17.23 3.60 -9.46
C GLY A 55 -16.67 2.63 -10.50
N GLU A 56 -16.59 3.01 -11.78
CA GLU A 56 -16.16 2.14 -12.89
C GLU A 56 -15.40 2.93 -13.98
N ASP A 57 -14.67 2.25 -14.87
CA ASP A 57 -13.94 2.82 -16.00
C ASP A 57 -13.13 4.09 -15.66
N CYS A 58 -12.62 4.14 -14.42
CA CYS A 58 -11.90 5.27 -13.90
C CYS A 58 -10.39 5.10 -14.12
N LYS A 59 -9.64 6.18 -13.92
CA LYS A 59 -8.16 6.15 -14.03
C LYS A 59 -7.50 5.06 -13.18
N HIS A 60 -8.09 4.67 -12.04
CA HIS A 60 -7.53 3.62 -11.18
C HIS A 60 -7.69 2.23 -11.82
N VAL A 61 -8.85 1.95 -12.44
CA VAL A 61 -9.08 0.72 -13.21
C VAL A 61 -8.05 0.60 -14.33
N PHE A 62 -7.89 1.68 -15.11
CA PHE A 62 -6.88 1.69 -16.18
C PHE A 62 -5.45 1.60 -15.66
N ALA A 63 -5.14 2.08 -14.45
CA ALA A 63 -3.82 1.91 -13.86
C ALA A 63 -3.56 0.44 -13.45
N VAL A 64 -4.57 -0.28 -12.97
CA VAL A 64 -4.47 -1.73 -12.70
C VAL A 64 -4.30 -2.53 -13.98
N LEU A 65 -5.06 -2.20 -15.03
CA LEU A 65 -4.91 -2.81 -16.35
C LEU A 65 -3.51 -2.57 -16.91
N GLU A 66 -2.99 -1.34 -16.84
CA GLU A 66 -1.63 -1.02 -17.28
C GLU A 66 -0.59 -1.82 -16.49
N ALA A 67 -0.75 -1.94 -15.16
CA ALA A 67 0.13 -2.77 -14.34
C ALA A 67 0.09 -4.25 -14.75
N PHE A 68 -1.10 -4.78 -15.04
CA PHE A 68 -1.26 -6.15 -15.52
C PHE A 68 -0.60 -6.36 -16.90
N GLU A 69 -0.82 -5.45 -17.86
CA GLU A 69 -0.20 -5.49 -19.20
C GLU A 69 1.33 -5.41 -19.15
N ASN A 70 1.89 -4.76 -18.12
CA ASN A 70 3.34 -4.65 -17.89
C ASN A 70 3.88 -5.72 -16.90
N GLU A 71 3.12 -6.78 -16.64
CA GLU A 71 3.51 -7.88 -15.75
C GLU A 71 3.87 -7.45 -14.30
N ARG A 72 3.31 -6.33 -13.84
CA ARG A 72 3.48 -5.80 -12.48
C ARG A 72 2.31 -6.25 -11.59
N TYR A 73 2.22 -7.55 -11.34
CA TYR A 73 1.20 -8.13 -10.47
C TYR A 73 1.71 -9.40 -9.78
N PHE A 74 1.08 -9.77 -8.66
CA PHE A 74 1.29 -11.06 -8.02
C PHE A 74 0.20 -12.04 -8.46
N LYS A 75 0.57 -13.30 -8.68
CA LYS A 75 -0.40 -14.38 -8.88
C LYS A 75 -0.76 -14.99 -7.54
N THR A 76 -2.02 -15.32 -7.35
CA THR A 76 -2.48 -16.08 -6.19
C THR A 76 -3.51 -17.12 -6.63
N SER A 77 -3.53 -18.24 -5.92
CA SER A 77 -4.59 -19.26 -5.98
C SER A 77 -5.48 -19.24 -4.74
N SER A 78 -5.24 -18.32 -3.79
CA SER A 78 -6.01 -18.24 -2.55
C SER A 78 -7.38 -17.62 -2.82
N PRO A 79 -8.48 -18.34 -2.53
CA PRO A 79 -9.84 -17.80 -2.70
C PRO A 79 -10.13 -16.65 -1.71
N LEU A 80 -9.33 -16.48 -0.65
CA LEU A 80 -9.46 -15.39 0.32
C LEU A 80 -9.40 -14.01 -0.35
N VAL A 81 -8.79 -13.90 -1.53
CA VAL A 81 -8.74 -12.65 -2.31
C VAL A 81 -10.13 -12.10 -2.63
N GLU A 82 -11.16 -12.93 -2.75
CA GLU A 82 -12.52 -12.45 -3.02
C GLU A 82 -13.13 -11.69 -1.83
N LEU A 83 -12.70 -12.02 -0.61
CA LEU A 83 -13.16 -11.39 0.63
C LEU A 83 -12.22 -10.28 1.09
N SER A 84 -10.91 -10.56 1.10
CA SER A 84 -9.87 -9.65 1.61
C SER A 84 -8.60 -9.76 0.76
N PRO A 85 -8.54 -9.04 -0.38
CA PRO A 85 -7.32 -8.98 -1.18
C PRO A 85 -6.11 -8.49 -0.37
N GLN A 86 -6.33 -7.56 0.57
CA GLN A 86 -5.26 -7.02 1.41
C GLN A 86 -4.61 -8.09 2.29
N ALA A 87 -5.39 -9.04 2.84
CA ALA A 87 -4.81 -10.13 3.64
C ALA A 87 -3.88 -11.04 2.80
N VAL A 88 -4.26 -11.31 1.54
CA VAL A 88 -3.41 -12.09 0.61
C VAL A 88 -2.13 -11.33 0.23
N VAL A 89 -2.23 -10.00 0.03
CA VAL A 89 -1.01 -9.18 -0.17
C VAL A 89 -0.12 -9.24 1.06
N ASP A 90 -0.70 -9.22 2.26
CA ASP A 90 0.03 -9.22 3.52
C ASP A 90 0.82 -10.52 3.71
N GLU A 91 0.26 -11.66 3.30
CA GLU A 91 0.97 -12.94 3.21
C GLU A 91 2.14 -12.88 2.21
N ILE A 92 1.90 -12.37 0.99
CA ILE A 92 2.94 -12.28 -0.05
C ILE A 92 4.11 -11.39 0.39
N ILE A 93 3.84 -10.25 1.03
CA ILE A 93 4.90 -9.34 1.46
C ILE A 93 5.58 -9.80 2.75
N PHE A 94 4.92 -10.63 3.56
CA PHE A 94 5.56 -11.30 4.68
C PHE A 94 6.66 -12.24 4.17
N GLU A 95 6.38 -12.99 3.10
CA GLU A 95 7.38 -13.83 2.41
C GLU A 95 8.41 -13.01 1.63
N ASN A 96 8.05 -11.80 1.19
CA ASN A 96 8.91 -10.90 0.40
C ASN A 96 9.03 -9.49 1.03
N PRO A 97 9.75 -9.34 2.17
CA PRO A 97 9.74 -8.10 2.94
C PRO A 97 10.19 -6.85 2.18
N GLU A 98 11.16 -6.97 1.25
CA GLU A 98 11.64 -5.80 0.49
C GLU A 98 10.56 -5.16 -0.39
N ILE A 99 9.72 -5.98 -1.02
CA ILE A 99 8.56 -5.52 -1.78
C ILE A 99 7.55 -4.90 -0.81
N GLY A 100 7.32 -5.56 0.33
CA GLY A 100 6.45 -5.07 1.41
C GLY A 100 6.81 -3.67 1.88
N LYS A 101 8.09 -3.40 2.13
CA LYS A 101 8.60 -2.11 2.57
C LYS A 101 8.21 -1.00 1.59
N SER A 102 8.40 -1.21 0.29
CA SER A 102 8.05 -0.20 -0.73
C SER A 102 6.54 0.09 -0.76
N ILE A 103 5.71 -0.94 -0.68
CA ILE A 103 4.25 -0.81 -0.68
C ILE A 103 3.77 -0.07 0.57
N VAL A 104 4.21 -0.53 1.74
CA VAL A 104 3.82 0.03 3.04
C VAL A 104 4.31 1.46 3.18
N LEU A 105 5.55 1.78 2.77
CA LEU A 105 6.07 3.14 2.84
C LEU A 105 5.22 4.12 2.04
N LYS A 106 4.86 3.77 0.81
CA LYS A 106 4.06 4.64 -0.07
C LYS A 106 2.68 4.92 0.52
N GLU A 107 2.06 3.90 1.11
CA GLU A 107 0.76 4.05 1.76
C GLU A 107 0.88 4.85 3.07
N LEU A 108 1.94 4.60 3.85
CA LEU A 108 2.22 5.31 5.10
C LEU A 108 2.42 6.81 4.86
N ILE A 109 3.26 7.19 3.89
CA ILE A 109 3.49 8.59 3.51
C ILE A 109 2.16 9.28 3.20
N TYR A 110 1.22 8.59 2.55
CA TYR A 110 -0.10 9.16 2.29
C TYR A 110 -0.85 9.41 3.60
N TYR A 111 -1.02 8.40 4.45
CA TYR A 111 -1.84 8.52 5.65
C TYR A 111 -1.25 9.44 6.71
N VAL A 112 0.07 9.51 6.86
CA VAL A 112 0.71 10.49 7.76
C VAL A 112 0.30 11.94 7.44
N ASN A 113 -0.03 12.24 6.19
CA ASN A 113 -0.42 13.58 5.75
C ASN A 113 -1.94 13.81 5.61
N HIS A 114 -2.76 12.76 5.70
CA HIS A 114 -4.20 12.83 5.36
C HIS A 114 -5.12 12.08 6.33
N ASP A 115 -4.58 11.30 7.25
CA ASP A 115 -5.36 10.61 8.27
C ASP A 115 -5.73 11.60 9.38
N GLU A 116 -7.00 11.95 9.48
CA GLU A 116 -7.49 12.87 10.51
C GLU A 116 -7.48 12.26 11.91
N SER A 117 -7.55 10.92 12.00
CA SER A 117 -7.62 10.18 13.26
C SER A 117 -6.26 9.66 13.74
N GLY A 118 -5.31 9.52 12.82
CA GLY A 118 -4.02 8.87 13.03
C GLY A 118 -4.07 7.33 13.06
N SER A 119 -5.26 6.71 13.02
CA SER A 119 -5.45 5.26 13.15
C SER A 119 -4.85 4.44 12.00
N GLU A 120 -5.01 4.89 10.75
CA GLU A 120 -4.45 4.22 9.58
C GLU A 120 -2.93 4.41 9.49
N ALA A 121 -2.44 5.61 9.81
CA ALA A 121 -1.00 5.87 9.90
C ALA A 121 -0.36 4.97 10.97
N ALA A 122 -0.96 4.92 12.16
CA ALA A 122 -0.58 4.03 13.26
C ALA A 122 -0.54 2.54 12.86
N ARG A 123 -1.61 2.05 12.22
CA ARG A 123 -1.68 0.67 11.71
C ARG A 123 -0.54 0.38 10.74
N LEU A 124 -0.21 1.32 9.87
CA LEU A 124 0.89 1.19 8.90
C LEU A 124 2.27 1.27 9.56
N PHE A 125 2.47 2.08 10.60
CA PHE A 125 3.70 2.05 11.41
C PHE A 125 3.93 0.68 12.04
N ARG A 126 2.91 0.09 12.67
CA ARG A 126 3.02 -1.26 13.27
C ARG A 126 3.41 -2.30 12.22
N LYS A 127 2.81 -2.22 11.03
CA LYS A 127 3.14 -3.11 9.91
C LYS A 127 4.57 -2.89 9.40
N ALA A 128 5.01 -1.65 9.30
CA ALA A 128 6.35 -1.30 8.87
C ALA A 128 7.42 -1.76 9.88
N LEU A 129 7.16 -1.62 11.18
CA LEU A 129 7.99 -2.16 12.25
C LEU A 129 8.11 -3.68 12.16
N ALA A 130 7.00 -4.39 11.93
CA ALA A 130 7.02 -5.83 11.73
C ALA A 130 7.92 -6.22 10.54
N LEU A 131 7.85 -5.51 9.41
CA LEU A 131 8.72 -5.75 8.26
C LEU A 131 10.21 -5.50 8.57
N LEU A 132 10.54 -4.48 9.38
CA LEU A 132 11.90 -4.23 9.84
C LEU A 132 12.43 -5.34 10.75
N LYS A 133 11.59 -5.89 11.62
CA LYS A 133 11.93 -7.01 12.51
C LYS A 133 12.18 -8.30 11.72
N ILE A 134 11.43 -8.54 10.65
CA ILE A 134 11.65 -9.69 9.76
C ILE A 134 12.96 -9.53 9.00
N LYS A 135 13.19 -8.36 8.39
CA LYS A 135 14.42 -8.07 7.65
C LYS A 135 14.74 -6.59 7.73
N PHE A 136 15.77 -6.23 8.49
CA PHE A 136 16.15 -4.83 8.67
C PHE A 136 16.63 -4.19 7.35
N SER A 137 16.27 -2.92 7.13
CA SER A 137 16.81 -2.08 6.06
C SER A 137 17.01 -0.67 6.61
N LYS A 138 18.25 -0.17 6.55
CA LYS A 138 18.61 1.16 7.05
C LYS A 138 17.85 2.27 6.32
N GLU A 139 17.78 2.20 4.99
CA GLU A 139 17.05 3.18 4.17
C GLU A 139 15.55 3.24 4.50
N PHE A 140 14.92 2.07 4.67
CA PHE A 140 13.52 2.00 5.05
C PHE A 140 13.30 2.52 6.47
N TYR A 141 14.18 2.17 7.42
CA TYR A 141 14.15 2.67 8.78
C TYR A 141 14.31 4.19 8.85
N GLU A 142 15.25 4.77 8.11
CA GLU A 142 15.43 6.23 8.04
C GLU A 142 14.20 6.91 7.43
N SER A 143 13.60 6.30 6.40
CA SER A 143 12.33 6.79 5.84
C SER A 143 11.21 6.75 6.87
N MET A 144 11.13 5.70 7.69
CA MET A 144 10.17 5.61 8.79
C MET A 144 10.37 6.67 9.85
N LEU A 145 11.62 7.00 10.23
CA LEU A 145 11.90 8.06 11.20
C LEU A 145 11.38 9.42 10.72
N ILE A 146 11.55 9.73 9.43
CA ILE A 146 11.02 10.95 8.84
C ILE A 146 9.49 10.98 8.97
N GLN A 147 8.83 9.91 8.57
CA GLN A 147 7.36 9.85 8.65
C GLN A 147 6.85 9.87 10.10
N PHE A 148 7.57 9.22 11.02
CA PHE A 148 7.23 9.22 12.44
C PHE A 148 7.35 10.61 13.05
N GLY A 149 8.36 11.39 12.65
CA GLY A 149 8.50 12.79 13.03
C GLY A 149 7.29 13.64 12.62
N GLU A 150 6.77 13.46 11.39
CA GLU A 150 5.55 14.15 10.94
C GLU A 150 4.30 13.68 11.70
N PHE A 151 4.16 12.37 11.90
CA PHE A 151 3.05 11.79 12.66
C PHE A 151 3.01 12.31 14.10
N LYS A 152 4.15 12.31 14.79
CA LYS A 152 4.28 12.77 16.19
C LYS A 152 3.96 14.25 16.35
N LYS A 153 4.19 15.10 15.34
CA LYS A 153 3.81 16.52 15.41
C LYS A 153 2.29 16.71 15.50
N VAL A 154 1.54 15.87 14.80
CA VAL A 154 0.07 15.96 14.73
C VAL A 154 -0.59 15.18 15.88
N PHE A 155 -0.04 14.01 16.21
CA PHE A 155 -0.58 13.06 17.19
C PHE A 155 0.35 12.89 18.40
N TYR A 156 0.78 14.01 19.01
CA TYR A 156 1.76 14.00 20.10
C TYR A 156 1.21 13.43 21.42
N ASP A 157 -0.10 13.50 21.63
CA ASP A 157 -0.82 13.02 22.82
C ASP A 157 -1.41 11.60 22.63
N TYR A 158 -1.17 11.00 21.47
CA TYR A 158 -1.64 9.66 21.19
C TYR A 158 -0.72 8.63 21.86
N GLU A 159 -1.25 7.82 22.77
CA GLU A 159 -0.49 6.80 23.54
C GLU A 159 0.35 5.88 22.63
N LEU A 160 -0.16 5.55 21.45
CA LEU A 160 0.53 4.71 20.48
C LEU A 160 1.79 5.37 19.90
N THR A 161 1.86 6.70 19.89
CA THR A 161 3.07 7.43 19.47
C THR A 161 4.26 7.06 20.35
N GLU A 162 4.07 6.95 21.66
CA GLU A 162 5.15 6.53 22.57
C GLU A 162 5.57 5.08 22.33
N GLU A 163 4.63 4.19 22.03
CA GLU A 163 4.93 2.79 21.72
C GLU A 163 5.77 2.67 20.44
N ILE A 164 5.38 3.36 19.37
CA ILE A 164 6.12 3.38 18.11
C ILE A 164 7.53 3.97 18.31
N GLU A 165 7.67 5.04 19.10
CA GLU A 165 8.97 5.64 19.41
C GLU A 165 9.91 4.65 20.11
N ARG A 166 9.40 3.97 21.16
CA ARG A 166 10.17 2.96 21.89
C ARG A 166 10.66 1.84 20.97
N GLU A 167 9.79 1.32 20.10
CA GLU A 167 10.17 0.26 19.15
C GLU A 167 11.23 0.72 18.14
N LEU A 168 11.14 1.97 17.65
CA LEU A 168 12.15 2.54 16.75
C LEU A 168 13.51 2.68 17.46
N GLU A 169 13.53 3.12 18.72
CA GLU A 169 14.75 3.20 19.51
C GLU A 169 15.39 1.83 19.78
N GLU A 170 14.59 0.81 20.05
CA GLU A 170 15.07 -0.56 20.20
C GLU A 170 15.72 -1.07 18.91
N LEU A 171 15.06 -0.87 17.76
CA LEU A 171 15.62 -1.22 16.45
C LEU A 171 16.94 -0.49 16.18
N LYS A 172 17.03 0.80 16.56
CA LYS A 172 18.28 1.57 16.46
C LYS A 172 19.42 0.91 17.22
N LYS A 173 19.19 0.53 18.49
CA LYS A 173 20.20 -0.10 19.36
C LYS A 173 20.68 -1.44 18.79
N ILE A 174 19.80 -2.21 18.16
CA ILE A 174 20.10 -3.53 17.62
C ILE A 174 20.87 -3.43 16.29
N TYR A 175 20.43 -2.57 15.38
CA TYR A 175 20.84 -2.63 13.96
C TYR A 175 21.62 -1.40 13.47
N VAL A 176 21.62 -0.28 14.20
CA VAL A 176 22.25 0.98 13.80
C VAL A 176 23.30 1.36 14.84
N LYS A 177 24.43 0.64 14.83
CA LYS A 177 25.63 1.01 15.59
C LYS A 177 26.39 2.15 14.92
#